data_AF-A0A821KK55-F1
#
_entry.id   AF-A0A821KK55-F1
#
_cell.length_a   1.000
_cell.length_b   1.000
_cell.length_c   1.000
_cell.angle_alpha   90.00
_cell.angle_beta   90.00
_cell.angle_gamma   90.00
#
_symmetry.space_group_name_H-M   'P 1'
#
loop_
_entity.id
_entity.type
_entity.pdbx_description
1 polymer ?
#
loop_
_entity_poly.entity_id
_entity_poly.type
_entity_poly.pdbx_seq_one_letter_code
_entity_poly.pdbx_strand_id
1 'polypeptide(L)'
;VRDEPACVVQQTAKTLCRLYPSGIRQDSSNPDPILPWNFGVQMVALNFQKYDKIMALCHGKFSDNGGCGYVLKPNYLIDASRAKFNPFDHQKNPSDFSENVFGQPKTLIITIISAQFLSRSSSKANDVPDPYVEVSTHGIPCDQQAQRTCVVHNNGLNPIWKETFRFHIDFPQICLVLFTVYDHDVLSKNDRLAYFCLPMKTMQTGFRHMRLRSKDNGLTDSTLFVHVEIEGYEEEDDC
;
A
#
# COMPACT_ATOMS: atom_id res chain seq x y z
N VAL A 1 -11.73 0.42 -20.29
CA VAL A 1 -11.23 1.38 -19.28
C VAL A 1 -10.48 2.54 -19.94
N ARG A 2 -9.49 2.28 -20.82
CA ARG A 2 -8.70 3.36 -21.44
C ARG A 2 -9.49 4.22 -22.43
N ASP A 3 -10.44 3.63 -23.14
CA ASP A 3 -11.18 4.33 -24.20
C ASP A 3 -12.35 5.17 -23.64
N GLU A 4 -13.00 4.71 -22.57
CA GLU A 4 -14.13 5.40 -21.92
C GLU A 4 -14.03 5.36 -20.38
N PRO A 5 -13.08 6.09 -19.76
CA PRO A 5 -12.82 6.03 -18.32
C PRO A 5 -14.01 6.49 -17.47
N ALA A 6 -14.69 7.57 -17.88
CA ALA A 6 -15.84 8.12 -17.16
C ALA A 6 -17.05 7.16 -17.14
N CYS A 7 -17.29 6.45 -18.25
CA CYS A 7 -18.37 5.47 -18.37
C CYS A 7 -18.21 4.35 -17.32
N VAL A 8 -16.99 3.88 -17.09
CA VAL A 8 -16.72 2.84 -16.09
C VAL A 8 -17.05 3.33 -14.68
N VAL A 9 -16.65 4.55 -14.30
CA VAL A 9 -16.97 5.12 -12.97
C VAL A 9 -18.48 5.27 -12.79
N GLN A 10 -19.17 5.79 -13.81
CA GLN A 10 -20.63 5.92 -13.78
C GLN A 10 -21.35 4.57 -13.65
N GLN A 11 -20.85 3.55 -14.35
CA GLN A 11 -21.39 2.20 -14.28
C GLN A 11 -21.17 1.57 -12.90
N THR A 12 -19.96 1.68 -12.33
CA THR A 12 -19.64 1.09 -11.01
C THR A 12 -20.29 1.84 -9.85
N ALA A 13 -20.74 3.08 -10.04
CA ALA A 13 -21.56 3.79 -9.07
C ALA A 13 -22.97 3.17 -8.90
N LYS A 14 -23.52 2.60 -9.98
CA LYS A 14 -24.89 2.07 -10.01
C LYS A 14 -24.97 0.55 -9.98
N THR A 15 -23.89 -0.14 -10.37
CA THR A 15 -23.86 -1.59 -10.54
C THR A 15 -22.58 -2.20 -9.98
N LEU A 16 -22.65 -3.48 -9.62
CA LEU A 16 -21.47 -4.25 -9.24
C LEU A 16 -20.73 -4.73 -10.49
N CYS A 17 -19.42 -4.49 -10.53
CA CYS A 17 -18.54 -4.99 -11.57
C CYS A 17 -17.55 -6.00 -10.97
N ARG A 18 -17.32 -7.11 -11.68
CA ARG A 18 -16.34 -8.13 -11.32
C ARG A 18 -15.23 -8.26 -12.36
N LEU A 19 -14.00 -8.28 -11.88
CA LEU A 19 -12.79 -8.57 -12.66
C LEU A 19 -12.13 -9.84 -12.14
N TYR A 20 -11.42 -10.51 -13.04
CA TYR A 20 -10.69 -11.74 -12.77
C TYR A 20 -9.29 -11.66 -13.38
N PRO A 21 -8.32 -12.42 -12.86
CA PRO A 21 -7.05 -12.63 -13.54
C PRO A 21 -7.29 -13.18 -14.95
N SER A 22 -6.48 -12.76 -15.92
CA SER A 22 -6.54 -13.30 -17.28
C SER A 22 -6.28 -14.81 -17.27
N GLY A 23 -7.02 -15.58 -18.08
CA GLY A 23 -6.84 -17.02 -18.22
C GLY A 23 -5.46 -17.45 -18.74
N ILE A 24 -4.67 -16.50 -19.27
CA ILE A 24 -3.27 -16.72 -19.68
C ILE A 24 -2.34 -16.85 -18.46
N ARG A 25 -2.74 -16.39 -17.27
CA ARG A 25 -1.94 -16.46 -16.03
C ARG A 25 -1.99 -17.85 -15.39
N GLN A 26 -1.40 -18.83 -16.07
CA GLN A 26 -1.30 -20.21 -15.59
C GLN A 26 -0.44 -20.33 -14.32
N ASP A 27 0.43 -19.36 -14.04
CA ASP A 27 1.27 -19.29 -12.84
C ASP A 27 0.53 -18.75 -11.59
N SER A 28 -0.79 -18.51 -11.70
CA SER A 28 -1.62 -17.88 -10.66
C SER A 28 -1.17 -16.48 -10.24
N SER A 29 -0.37 -15.75 -11.04
CA SER A 29 -0.02 -14.35 -10.75
C SER A 29 -1.26 -13.47 -10.58
N ASN A 30 -1.19 -12.54 -9.63
CA ASN A 30 -2.24 -11.57 -9.41
C ASN A 30 -2.05 -10.32 -10.29
N PRO A 31 -3.12 -9.82 -10.95
CA PRO A 31 -3.09 -8.50 -11.58
C PRO A 31 -3.13 -7.39 -10.52
N ASP A 32 -2.59 -6.22 -10.84
CA ASP A 32 -2.68 -5.05 -9.96
C ASP A 32 -4.15 -4.63 -9.74
N PRO A 33 -4.65 -4.62 -8.48
CA PRO A 33 -6.02 -4.29 -8.16
C PRO A 33 -6.26 -2.79 -8.00
N ILE A 34 -5.20 -1.98 -7.86
CA ILE A 34 -5.28 -0.54 -7.59
C ILE A 34 -6.02 0.17 -8.70
N LEU A 35 -5.65 -0.08 -9.96
CA LEU A 35 -6.28 0.58 -11.10
C LEU A 35 -7.79 0.28 -11.18
N PRO A 36 -8.27 -0.97 -11.14
CA PRO A 36 -9.69 -1.25 -11.03
C PRO A 36 -10.39 -0.57 -9.86
N TRP A 37 -9.78 -0.55 -8.67
CA TRP A 37 -10.36 0.14 -7.51
C TRP A 37 -10.46 1.65 -7.71
N ASN A 38 -9.47 2.26 -8.37
CA ASN A 38 -9.53 3.67 -8.76
C ASN A 38 -10.71 3.93 -9.71
N PHE A 39 -11.14 2.96 -10.52
CA PHE A 39 -12.35 3.05 -11.35
C PHE A 39 -13.65 2.62 -10.64
N GLY A 40 -13.59 2.36 -9.33
CA GLY A 40 -14.75 1.97 -8.53
C GLY A 40 -15.21 0.53 -8.70
N VAL A 41 -14.45 -0.31 -9.41
CA VAL A 41 -14.73 -1.74 -9.54
C VAL A 41 -14.63 -2.39 -8.16
N GLN A 42 -15.69 -3.07 -7.74
CA GLN A 42 -15.83 -3.58 -6.37
C GLN A 42 -15.23 -4.98 -6.22
N MET A 43 -15.55 -5.88 -7.16
CA MET A 43 -15.17 -7.29 -7.07
C MET A 43 -13.92 -7.56 -7.92
N VAL A 44 -12.74 -7.17 -7.42
CA VAL A 44 -11.47 -7.51 -8.06
C VAL A 44 -11.00 -8.86 -7.54
N ALA A 45 -11.26 -9.94 -8.29
CA ALA A 45 -10.89 -11.28 -7.86
C ALA A 45 -9.38 -11.50 -8.00
N LEU A 46 -8.78 -12.07 -6.95
CA LEU A 46 -7.37 -12.39 -6.85
C LEU A 46 -7.20 -13.87 -6.48
N ASN A 47 -6.04 -14.42 -6.79
CA ASN A 47 -5.55 -15.71 -6.35
C ASN A 47 -5.04 -15.62 -4.91
N PHE A 48 -5.91 -15.87 -3.93
CA PHE A 48 -5.61 -15.75 -2.50
C PHE A 48 -4.51 -16.71 -2.03
N GLN A 49 -4.29 -17.81 -2.75
CA GLN A 49 -3.21 -18.76 -2.48
C GLN A 49 -1.80 -18.19 -2.75
N LYS A 50 -1.68 -17.09 -3.51
CA LYS A 50 -0.38 -16.52 -3.88
C LYS A 50 0.01 -15.40 -2.92
N TYR A 51 1.03 -15.65 -2.11
CA TYR A 51 1.59 -14.66 -1.21
C TYR A 51 2.52 -13.69 -1.95
N ASP A 52 1.96 -12.68 -2.59
CA ASP A 52 2.69 -11.65 -3.35
C ASP A 52 2.40 -10.22 -2.83
N LYS A 53 3.00 -9.21 -3.48
CA LYS A 53 2.76 -7.78 -3.17
C LYS A 53 1.29 -7.42 -3.32
N ILE A 54 0.62 -8.02 -4.31
CA ILE A 54 -0.77 -7.72 -4.62
C ILE A 54 -1.70 -8.18 -3.51
N MET A 55 -1.49 -9.39 -2.97
CA MET A 55 -2.25 -9.86 -1.82
C MET A 55 -1.97 -9.02 -0.55
N ALA A 56 -0.77 -8.44 -0.41
CA ALA A 56 -0.49 -7.50 0.68
C ALA A 56 -1.34 -6.22 0.56
N LEU A 57 -1.48 -5.66 -0.64
CA LEU A 57 -2.37 -4.52 -0.90
C LEU A 57 -3.84 -4.86 -0.64
N CYS A 58 -4.27 -6.05 -1.05
CA CYS A 58 -5.62 -6.56 -0.76
C CYS A 58 -5.89 -6.64 0.74
N HIS A 59 -5.00 -7.30 1.50
CA HIS A 59 -5.12 -7.38 2.95
C HIS A 59 -5.11 -6.00 3.62
N GLY A 60 -4.29 -5.07 3.14
CA GLY A 60 -4.26 -3.70 3.66
C GLY A 60 -5.58 -2.97 3.42
N LYS A 61 -6.06 -2.93 2.17
CA LYS A 61 -7.33 -2.27 1.84
C LYS A 61 -8.50 -2.80 2.68
N PHE A 62 -8.62 -4.12 2.78
CA PHE A 62 -9.73 -4.76 3.49
C PHE A 62 -9.48 -4.96 4.99
N SER A 63 -8.39 -4.43 5.55
CA SER A 63 -8.24 -4.28 7.01
C SER A 63 -9.10 -3.15 7.58
N ASP A 64 -9.49 -2.19 6.72
CA ASP A 64 -10.44 -1.14 7.03
C ASP A 64 -11.82 -1.71 7.36
N ASN A 65 -12.68 -0.89 7.99
CA ASN A 65 -14.04 -1.25 8.37
C ASN A 65 -14.12 -2.56 9.18
N GLY A 66 -13.19 -2.72 10.12
CA GLY A 66 -13.13 -3.88 11.02
C GLY A 66 -12.81 -5.20 10.32
N GLY A 67 -12.27 -5.17 9.10
CA GLY A 67 -11.88 -6.40 8.40
C GLY A 67 -13.06 -7.19 7.81
N CYS A 68 -14.25 -6.60 7.70
CA CYS A 68 -15.46 -7.34 7.32
C CYS A 68 -15.55 -7.74 5.83
N GLY A 69 -14.58 -7.32 5.01
CA GLY A 69 -14.55 -7.56 3.57
C GLY A 69 -15.32 -6.53 2.73
N TYR A 70 -16.02 -5.58 3.34
CA TYR A 70 -16.71 -4.48 2.68
C TYR A 70 -16.14 -3.14 3.11
N VAL A 71 -15.61 -2.36 2.17
CA VAL A 71 -15.08 -1.01 2.41
C VAL A 71 -15.85 -0.02 1.56
N LEU A 72 -16.42 1.00 2.19
CA LEU A 72 -17.18 2.04 1.49
C LEU A 72 -16.27 2.77 0.49
N LYS A 73 -16.75 2.91 -0.74
CA LYS A 73 -16.04 3.70 -1.77
C LYS A 73 -16.01 5.19 -1.35
N PRO A 74 -14.99 5.95 -1.76
CA PRO A 74 -15.03 7.41 -1.66
C PRO A 74 -16.26 8.00 -2.36
N ASN A 75 -16.76 9.13 -1.86
CA ASN A 75 -17.99 9.75 -2.36
C ASN A 75 -17.94 10.04 -3.88
N TYR A 76 -16.79 10.42 -4.42
CA TYR A 76 -16.62 10.67 -5.87
C TYR A 76 -16.73 9.41 -6.75
N LEU A 77 -16.65 8.21 -6.18
CA LEU A 77 -16.91 6.93 -6.86
C LEU A 77 -18.33 6.39 -6.61
N ILE A 78 -19.12 7.10 -5.78
CA ILE A 78 -20.52 6.77 -5.48
C ILE A 78 -21.45 7.74 -6.20
N ASP A 79 -21.14 9.04 -6.18
CA ASP A 79 -21.93 10.06 -6.86
C ASP A 79 -21.38 10.36 -8.26
N ALA A 80 -21.84 9.55 -9.23
CA ALA A 80 -21.53 9.67 -10.65
C ALA A 80 -21.92 11.01 -11.28
N SER A 81 -22.71 11.84 -10.60
CA SER A 81 -23.10 13.18 -11.08
C SER A 81 -22.13 14.28 -10.67
N ARG A 82 -21.27 14.02 -9.66
CA ARG A 82 -20.46 15.06 -9.00
C ARG A 82 -18.99 15.14 -9.44
N ALA A 83 -18.51 14.24 -10.30
CA ALA A 83 -17.12 14.33 -10.75
C ALA A 83 -16.92 13.84 -12.18
N LYS A 84 -16.23 14.66 -12.98
CA LYS A 84 -15.48 14.22 -14.18
C LYS A 84 -14.21 13.48 -13.75
N PHE A 85 -14.29 12.68 -12.70
CA PHE A 85 -13.14 12.00 -12.12
C PHE A 85 -12.59 11.00 -13.13
N ASN A 86 -11.39 11.30 -13.62
CA ASN A 86 -10.62 10.38 -14.43
C ASN A 86 -9.29 10.12 -13.71
N PRO A 87 -9.05 8.90 -13.20
CA PRO A 87 -7.78 8.52 -12.58
C PRO A 87 -6.53 8.82 -13.44
N PHE A 88 -6.70 8.96 -14.75
CA PHE A 88 -5.60 9.27 -15.68
C PHE A 88 -5.34 10.78 -15.89
N ASP A 89 -6.29 11.67 -15.54
CA ASP A 89 -6.19 13.10 -15.82
C ASP A 89 -5.88 13.96 -14.58
N HIS A 90 -5.36 13.35 -13.50
CA HIS A 90 -5.00 14.04 -12.26
C HIS A 90 -4.12 15.30 -12.44
N GLN A 91 -3.29 15.36 -13.49
CA GLN A 91 -2.46 16.52 -13.83
C GLN A 91 -3.09 17.53 -14.79
N LYS A 92 -4.18 17.19 -15.50
CA LYS A 92 -4.70 18.03 -16.59
C LYS A 92 -5.71 19.07 -16.13
N ASN A 93 -6.50 18.76 -15.10
CA ASN A 93 -7.52 19.67 -14.56
C ASN A 93 -7.51 19.64 -13.02
N PRO A 94 -6.58 20.35 -12.35
CA PRO A 94 -6.52 20.39 -10.88
C PRO A 94 -7.83 20.85 -10.22
N SER A 95 -8.60 21.71 -10.91
CA SER A 95 -9.91 22.18 -10.47
C SER A 95 -10.99 21.09 -10.39
N ASP A 96 -10.87 20.02 -11.19
CA ASP A 96 -11.76 18.84 -11.11
C ASP A 96 -11.47 17.98 -9.86
N PHE A 97 -10.32 18.20 -9.21
CA PHE A 97 -9.87 17.52 -7.99
C PHE A 97 -9.95 18.41 -6.76
N SER A 98 -11.07 19.15 -6.61
CA SER A 98 -11.25 20.05 -5.46
C SER A 98 -11.03 19.34 -4.12
N GLU A 99 -10.43 20.06 -3.18
CA GLU A 99 -10.10 19.60 -1.82
C GLU A 99 -11.29 18.99 -1.09
N ASN A 100 -12.50 19.53 -1.32
CA ASN A 100 -13.76 19.05 -0.74
C ASN A 100 -14.14 17.63 -1.16
N VAL A 101 -13.57 17.12 -2.27
CA VAL A 101 -13.92 15.84 -2.86
C VAL A 101 -12.84 14.79 -2.60
N PHE A 102 -11.56 15.17 -2.65
CA PHE A 102 -10.43 14.24 -2.59
C PHE A 102 -9.63 14.31 -1.28
N GLY A 103 -9.90 15.33 -0.45
CA GLY A 103 -9.08 15.68 0.71
C GLY A 103 -7.93 16.60 0.33
N GLN A 104 -7.34 17.21 1.36
CA GLN A 104 -6.13 18.02 1.20
C GLN A 104 -4.91 17.12 0.98
N PRO A 105 -3.98 17.48 0.07
CA PRO A 105 -2.67 16.84 0.00
C PRO A 105 -1.97 16.84 1.37
N LYS A 106 -1.18 15.80 1.60
CA LYS A 106 -0.48 15.56 2.87
C LYS A 106 0.96 15.17 2.66
N THR A 107 1.79 15.56 3.60
CA THR A 107 3.15 15.01 3.74
C THR A 107 3.11 13.92 4.80
N LEU A 108 3.37 12.68 4.38
CA LEU A 108 3.51 11.51 5.25
C LEU A 108 4.99 11.32 5.59
N ILE A 109 5.32 11.45 6.86
CA ILE A 109 6.68 11.26 7.37
C ILE A 109 6.71 9.97 8.19
N ILE A 110 7.60 9.06 7.82
CA ILE A 110 7.74 7.75 8.45
C ILE A 110 9.18 7.56 8.88
N THR A 111 9.42 7.43 10.18
CA THR A 111 10.70 6.96 10.71
C THR A 111 10.64 5.46 10.95
N ILE A 112 11.44 4.70 10.21
CA ILE A 112 11.66 3.27 10.46
C ILE A 112 12.71 3.13 11.56
N ILE A 113 12.28 2.76 12.76
CA ILE A 113 13.16 2.74 13.93
C ILE A 113 13.85 1.39 14.05
N SER A 114 13.08 0.32 14.19
CA SER A 114 13.61 -1.03 14.39
C SER A 114 12.57 -2.09 14.03
N ALA A 115 12.98 -3.36 13.95
CA ALA A 115 12.05 -4.49 13.92
C ALA A 115 12.39 -5.47 15.05
N GLN A 116 11.50 -6.42 15.29
CA GLN A 116 11.66 -7.46 16.30
C GLN A 116 11.32 -8.83 15.71
N PHE A 117 12.09 -9.85 16.07
CA PHE A 117 11.82 -11.27 15.80
C PHE A 117 11.57 -11.61 14.31
N LEU A 118 12.37 -11.09 13.38
CA LEU A 118 12.29 -11.39 11.94
C LEU A 118 12.87 -12.75 11.54
N SER A 119 13.60 -13.41 12.44
CA SER A 119 14.16 -14.73 12.21
C SER A 119 13.05 -15.77 11.99
N ARG A 120 13.14 -16.51 10.88
CA ARG A 120 12.22 -17.61 10.59
C ARG A 120 12.59 -18.83 11.44
N SER A 121 11.60 -19.65 11.77
CA SER A 121 11.82 -20.96 12.43
C SER A 121 12.40 -22.03 11.49
N SER A 122 13.11 -21.65 10.42
CA SER A 122 13.54 -22.59 9.38
C SER A 122 14.69 -23.49 9.86
N SER A 123 14.76 -24.68 9.27
CA SER A 123 15.70 -25.77 9.61
C SER A 123 17.17 -25.50 9.28
N LYS A 124 17.52 -24.32 8.77
CA LYS A 124 18.91 -23.89 8.55
C LYS A 124 19.35 -23.03 9.73
N ALA A 125 19.85 -23.66 10.78
CA ALA A 125 20.23 -23.02 12.04
C ALA A 125 21.26 -21.86 11.93
N ASN A 126 21.85 -21.63 10.75
CA ASN A 126 22.89 -20.62 10.50
C ASN A 126 22.49 -19.52 9.50
N ASP A 127 21.22 -19.45 9.08
CA ASP A 127 20.77 -18.46 8.09
C ASP A 127 20.13 -17.27 8.81
N VAL A 128 20.97 -16.29 9.18
CA VAL A 128 20.52 -15.07 9.88
C VAL A 128 20.16 -14.03 8.82
N PRO A 129 18.93 -13.47 8.84
CA PRO A 129 18.52 -12.49 7.85
C PRO A 129 19.39 -11.21 7.86
N ASP A 130 19.53 -10.62 6.69
CA ASP A 130 20.09 -9.30 6.40
C ASP A 130 18.94 -8.31 6.09
N PRO A 131 18.15 -7.88 7.09
CA PRO A 131 16.90 -7.19 6.80
C PRO A 131 17.09 -5.75 6.30
N TYR A 132 16.21 -5.36 5.38
CA TYR A 132 15.89 -3.96 5.09
C TYR A 132 14.38 -3.79 4.91
N VAL A 133 13.91 -2.55 5.06
CA VAL A 133 12.49 -2.20 4.94
C VAL A 133 12.29 -1.32 3.73
N GLU A 134 11.37 -1.70 2.85
CA GLU A 134 10.82 -0.86 1.79
C GLU A 134 9.47 -0.31 2.23
N VAL A 135 9.30 1.01 2.17
CA VAL A 135 8.01 1.68 2.34
C VAL A 135 7.57 2.17 0.98
N SER A 136 6.37 1.80 0.56
CA SER A 136 5.81 2.20 -0.73
C SER A 136 4.35 2.61 -0.64
N THR A 137 3.97 3.60 -1.45
CA THR A 137 2.62 4.17 -1.52
C THR A 137 1.90 3.71 -2.78
N HIS A 138 0.60 3.41 -2.66
CA HIS A 138 -0.20 2.83 -3.74
C HIS A 138 -1.58 3.47 -3.79
N GLY A 139 -1.94 4.06 -4.94
CA GLY A 139 -3.23 4.73 -5.11
C GLY A 139 -3.36 5.27 -6.52
N ILE A 140 -3.52 6.59 -6.66
CA ILE A 140 -3.39 7.26 -7.96
C ILE A 140 -1.90 7.20 -8.40
N PRO A 141 -1.61 7.12 -9.71
CA PRO A 141 -0.23 7.05 -10.19
C PRO A 141 0.70 8.18 -9.70
N CYS A 142 0.24 9.41 -9.48
CA CYS A 142 1.08 10.48 -8.91
C CYS A 142 1.56 10.20 -7.48
N ASP A 143 0.76 9.50 -6.69
CA ASP A 143 1.08 9.17 -5.31
C ASP A 143 2.02 7.96 -5.20
N GLN A 144 2.35 7.27 -6.31
CA GLN A 144 3.18 6.06 -6.26
C GLN A 144 4.66 6.41 -6.05
N GLN A 145 5.15 6.11 -4.85
CA GLN A 145 6.53 6.33 -4.42
C GLN A 145 7.04 5.10 -3.68
N ALA A 146 8.35 4.91 -3.63
CA ALA A 146 8.99 3.87 -2.84
C ALA A 146 10.35 4.35 -2.32
N GLN A 147 10.59 4.14 -1.04
CA GLN A 147 11.87 4.41 -0.38
C GLN A 147 12.25 3.19 0.46
N ARG A 148 13.54 2.97 0.68
CA ARG A 148 14.03 1.81 1.44
C ARG A 148 15.14 2.21 2.40
N THR A 149 15.22 1.49 3.51
CA THR A 149 16.32 1.63 4.46
C THR A 149 17.61 1.02 3.91
N CYS A 150 18.73 1.31 4.57
CA CYS A 150 19.93 0.50 4.48
C CYS A 150 19.67 -0.94 4.95
N VAL A 151 20.54 -1.85 4.54
CA VAL A 151 20.57 -3.25 4.99
C VAL A 151 21.25 -3.31 6.35
N VAL A 152 20.66 -4.04 7.29
CA VAL A 152 21.33 -4.42 8.54
C VAL A 152 21.80 -5.86 8.39
N HIS A 153 23.11 -6.09 8.47
CA HIS A 153 23.67 -7.42 8.26
C HIS A 153 23.57 -8.31 9.51
N ASN A 154 23.23 -9.58 9.29
CA ASN A 154 23.18 -10.68 10.24
C ASN A 154 22.40 -10.32 11.52
N ASN A 155 21.25 -9.66 11.38
CA ASN A 155 20.41 -9.31 12.52
C ASN A 155 18.91 -9.43 12.21
N GLY A 156 18.39 -10.65 12.35
CA GLY A 156 16.94 -10.90 12.33
C GLY A 156 16.24 -10.70 13.68
N LEU A 157 16.96 -10.52 14.79
CA LEU A 157 16.33 -10.48 16.12
C LEU A 157 15.80 -9.10 16.47
N ASN A 158 16.61 -8.06 16.26
CA ASN A 158 16.32 -6.69 16.66
C ASN A 158 17.07 -5.63 15.81
N PRO A 159 16.95 -5.66 14.47
CA PRO A 159 17.61 -4.67 13.62
C PRO A 159 17.11 -3.25 13.91
N ILE A 160 18.00 -2.27 13.79
CA ILE A 160 17.73 -0.84 14.03
C ILE A 160 18.20 -0.05 12.81
N TRP A 161 17.33 0.78 12.25
CA TRP A 161 17.63 1.64 11.09
C TRP A 161 17.66 3.12 11.47
N LYS A 162 16.60 3.61 12.15
CA LYS A 162 16.39 5.03 12.49
C LYS A 162 16.45 5.95 11.25
N GLU A 163 15.87 5.49 10.15
CA GLU A 163 15.82 6.23 8.89
C GLU A 163 14.43 6.84 8.69
N THR A 164 14.39 8.10 8.24
CA THR A 164 13.15 8.85 8.04
C THR A 164 12.88 9.07 6.55
N PHE A 165 11.67 8.73 6.13
CA PHE A 165 11.15 8.86 4.78
C PHE A 165 10.05 9.92 4.74
N ARG A 166 9.99 10.65 3.63
CA ARG A 166 8.95 11.64 3.36
C ARG A 166 8.27 11.29 2.04
N PHE A 167 6.95 11.22 2.07
CA PHE A 167 6.09 10.95 0.92
C PHE A 167 5.08 12.07 0.78
N HIS A 168 5.02 12.67 -0.41
CA HIS A 168 3.96 13.62 -0.76
C HIS A 168 2.75 12.85 -1.32
N ILE A 169 1.55 13.10 -0.79
CA ILE A 169 0.34 12.35 -1.13
C ILE A 169 -0.79 13.31 -1.47
N ASP A 170 -1.16 13.36 -2.74
CA ASP A 170 -2.26 14.16 -3.29
C ASP A 170 -3.62 13.57 -2.91
N PHE A 171 -3.75 12.24 -2.93
CA PHE A 171 -5.02 11.53 -2.72
C PHE A 171 -5.00 10.62 -1.48
N PRO A 172 -4.89 11.18 -0.26
CA PRO A 172 -4.72 10.40 0.97
C PRO A 172 -5.90 9.47 1.29
N GLN A 173 -7.09 9.75 0.78
CA GLN A 173 -8.30 8.95 1.01
C GLN A 173 -8.26 7.56 0.36
N ILE A 174 -7.45 7.39 -0.70
CA ILE A 174 -7.32 6.13 -1.43
C ILE A 174 -5.89 5.58 -1.48
N CYS A 175 -4.94 6.29 -0.90
CA CYS A 175 -3.58 5.83 -0.75
C CYS A 175 -3.48 4.68 0.28
N LEU A 176 -2.83 3.58 -0.11
CA LEU A 176 -2.36 2.51 0.75
C LEU A 176 -0.87 2.68 0.99
N VAL A 177 -0.43 2.45 2.22
CA VAL A 177 0.99 2.45 2.60
C VAL A 177 1.40 1.02 2.92
N LEU A 178 2.37 0.51 2.15
CA LEU A 178 2.89 -0.84 2.25
C LEU A 178 4.32 -0.82 2.78
N PHE A 179 4.50 -1.44 3.93
CA PHE A 179 5.79 -1.73 4.55
C PHE A 179 6.16 -3.17 4.20
N THR A 180 7.29 -3.39 3.54
CA THR A 180 7.78 -4.72 3.19
C THR A 180 9.16 -4.92 3.77
N VAL A 181 9.32 -6.00 4.54
CA VAL A 181 10.61 -6.42 5.07
C VAL A 181 11.19 -7.48 4.14
N TYR A 182 12.40 -7.24 3.67
CA TYR A 182 13.13 -8.13 2.81
C TYR A 182 14.38 -8.65 3.50
N ASP A 183 14.81 -9.85 3.11
CA ASP A 183 16.13 -10.41 3.37
C ASP A 183 17.03 -10.07 2.19
N HIS A 184 18.15 -9.39 2.42
CA HIS A 184 19.07 -9.07 1.35
C HIS A 184 19.97 -10.26 1.03
N ASP A 185 19.88 -10.74 -0.20
CA ASP A 185 20.80 -11.73 -0.74
C ASP A 185 21.73 -11.10 -1.77
N VAL A 186 23.04 -11.30 -1.62
CA VAL A 186 24.03 -10.83 -2.61
C VAL A 186 23.98 -11.66 -3.90
N LEU A 187 23.66 -12.95 -3.78
CA LEU A 187 23.79 -13.94 -4.87
C LEU A 187 22.45 -14.32 -5.52
N SER A 188 21.32 -13.96 -4.89
CA SER A 188 19.98 -14.31 -5.35
C SER A 188 19.05 -13.11 -5.25
N LYS A 189 17.80 -13.33 -5.67
CA LYS A 189 16.75 -12.33 -5.47
C LYS A 189 16.45 -12.24 -3.97
N ASN A 190 16.44 -11.02 -3.45
CA ASN A 190 16.01 -10.73 -2.07
C ASN A 190 14.66 -11.36 -1.74
N ASP A 191 14.63 -12.11 -0.64
CA ASP A 191 13.43 -12.79 -0.18
C ASP A 191 12.52 -11.85 0.60
N ARG A 192 11.22 -11.85 0.26
CA ARG A 192 10.25 -11.11 1.07
C ARG A 192 9.95 -11.88 2.34
N LEU A 193 10.43 -11.37 3.48
CA LEU A 193 10.20 -11.96 4.80
C LEU A 193 8.77 -11.70 5.27
N ALA A 194 8.37 -10.43 5.25
CA ALA A 194 7.12 -10.02 5.85
C ALA A 194 6.58 -8.71 5.24
N TYR A 195 5.33 -8.38 5.54
CA TYR A 195 4.77 -7.07 5.21
C TYR A 195 3.75 -6.60 6.24
N PHE A 196 3.46 -5.30 6.20
CA PHE A 196 2.29 -4.68 6.80
C PHE A 196 1.73 -3.65 5.81
N CYS A 197 0.41 -3.59 5.66
CA CYS A 197 -0.24 -2.68 4.72
C CYS A 197 -1.51 -2.13 5.35
N LEU A 198 -1.77 -0.85 5.14
CA LEU A 198 -2.99 -0.17 5.61
C LEU A 198 -3.32 1.06 4.75
N PRO A 199 -4.60 1.49 4.71
CA PRO A 199 -4.96 2.77 4.12
C PRO A 199 -4.39 3.94 4.93
N MET A 200 -3.84 4.95 4.25
CA MET A 200 -3.29 6.15 4.87
C MET A 200 -4.32 6.84 5.77
N LYS A 201 -5.58 6.94 5.33
CA LYS A 201 -6.70 7.50 6.12
C LYS A 201 -6.94 6.82 7.48
N THR A 202 -6.43 5.60 7.68
CA THR A 202 -6.56 4.84 8.94
C THR A 202 -5.27 4.81 9.76
N MET A 203 -4.18 5.41 9.25
CA MET A 203 -2.91 5.46 9.94
C MET A 203 -3.01 6.33 11.19
N GLN A 204 -2.41 5.85 12.27
CA GLN A 204 -2.28 6.61 13.51
C GLN A 204 -0.88 7.22 13.61
N THR A 205 -0.81 8.47 14.05
CA THR A 205 0.46 9.19 14.27
C THR A 205 1.14 8.81 15.58
N GLY A 206 2.41 9.20 15.72
CA GLY A 206 3.27 8.92 16.86
C GLY A 206 3.98 7.57 16.75
N PHE A 207 4.49 7.07 17.88
CA PHE A 207 5.19 5.79 17.97
C PHE A 207 4.20 4.62 17.88
N ARG A 208 4.44 3.69 16.95
CA ARG A 208 3.55 2.54 16.70
C ARG A 208 4.35 1.28 16.41
N HIS A 209 3.84 0.14 16.91
CA HIS A 209 4.24 -1.19 16.46
C HIS A 209 3.27 -1.69 15.39
N MET A 210 3.81 -2.09 14.26
CA MET A 210 3.08 -2.73 13.16
C MET A 210 3.34 -4.23 13.20
N ARG A 211 2.28 -5.03 13.39
CA ARG A 211 2.40 -6.49 13.41
C ARG A 211 2.54 -7.03 11.99
N LEU A 212 3.69 -7.62 11.71
CA LEU A 212 4.05 -8.08 10.38
C LEU A 212 3.32 -9.39 10.05
N ARG A 213 2.99 -9.56 8.77
CA ARG A 213 2.45 -10.81 8.20
C ARG A 213 3.52 -11.49 7.36
N SER A 214 3.54 -12.82 7.39
CA SER A 214 4.46 -13.67 6.58
C SER A 214 3.67 -14.73 5.80
N LYS A 215 4.32 -15.37 4.82
CA LYS A 215 3.68 -16.33 3.90
C LYS A 215 2.95 -17.47 4.61
N ASP A 216 3.56 -17.99 5.67
CA ASP A 216 3.12 -19.19 6.36
C ASP A 216 2.67 -18.87 7.80
N ASN A 217 2.39 -17.59 8.10
CA ASN A 217 2.22 -17.09 9.48
C ASN A 217 3.39 -17.44 10.43
N GLY A 218 4.57 -17.79 9.90
CA GLY A 218 5.74 -18.22 10.69
C GLY A 218 6.44 -17.10 11.46
N LEU A 219 5.98 -15.86 11.30
CA LEU A 219 6.48 -14.65 11.96
C LEU A 219 5.36 -14.07 12.84
N THR A 220 4.95 -14.82 13.87
CA THR A 220 3.77 -14.50 14.68
C THR A 220 3.95 -13.25 15.54
N ASP A 221 5.14 -13.05 16.10
CA ASP A 221 5.44 -11.98 17.07
C ASP A 221 6.32 -10.89 16.47
N SER A 222 6.54 -10.94 15.16
CA SER A 222 7.39 -9.99 14.47
C SER A 222 6.69 -8.65 14.32
N THR A 223 7.37 -7.59 14.73
CA THR A 223 6.85 -6.23 14.62
C THR A 223 7.86 -5.30 13.98
N LEU A 224 7.34 -4.24 13.36
CA LEU A 224 8.10 -3.09 12.92
C LEU A 224 7.73 -1.90 13.83
N PHE A 225 8.72 -1.31 14.48
CA PHE A 225 8.55 -0.12 15.31
C PHE A 225 8.85 1.13 14.48
N VAL A 226 7.88 2.03 14.42
CA VAL A 226 7.93 3.23 13.59
C VAL A 226 7.46 4.47 14.35
N HIS A 227 7.89 5.64 13.88
CA HIS A 227 7.23 6.92 14.17
C HIS A 227 6.50 7.40 12.92
N VAL A 228 5.25 7.86 13.07
CA VAL A 228 4.43 8.35 11.96
C VAL A 228 4.00 9.78 12.24
N GLU A 229 4.25 10.67 11.29
CA GLU A 229 3.73 12.04 11.30
C GLU A 229 2.98 12.29 9.98
N ILE A 230 1.90 13.06 10.07
CA ILE A 230 1.07 13.44 8.92
C ILE A 230 0.85 14.94 9.03
N GLU A 231 1.45 15.68 8.12
CA GLU A 231 1.40 17.14 8.07
C GLU A 231 0.46 17.59 6.96
N GLY A 232 -0.08 18.81 7.10
CA GLY A 232 -0.66 19.51 5.95
C GLY A 232 0.42 19.76 4.90
N TYR A 233 0.05 19.76 3.62
CA TYR A 233 0.96 20.25 2.61
C TYR A 233 1.04 21.77 2.73
N GLU A 234 2.24 22.29 3.00
CA GLU A 234 2.58 23.70 2.82
C GLU A 234 3.34 23.77 1.49
N GLU A 235 2.82 24.53 0.51
CA GLU A 235 3.59 24.87 -0.67
C GLU A 235 4.84 25.63 -0.19
N GLU A 236 6.03 25.17 -0.57
CA GLU A 236 7.23 26.00 -0.42
C GLU A 236 7.00 27.22 -1.33
N ASP A 237 6.68 28.37 -0.72
CA ASP A 237 6.65 29.65 -1.42
C ASP A 237 8.03 29.87 -2.06
N ASP A 238 8.13 29.64 -3.38
CA ASP A 238 9.29 30.02 -4.19
C ASP A 238 9.55 31.52 -3.98
N CYS A 239 10.56 31.85 -3.17
CA CYS A 239 11.05 33.21 -2.95
C CYS A 239 12.01 33.66 -4.05
#